data_AF-A0A933J0R8-F1
#
_entry.id   AF-A0A933J0R8-F1
#
_cell.length_a   1.000
_cell.length_b   1.000
_cell.length_c   1.000
_cell.angle_alpha   90.00
_cell.angle_beta   90.00
_cell.angle_gamma   90.00
#
_symmetry.space_group_name_H-M   'P 1'
#
loop_
_entity.id
_entity.type
_entity.pdbx_description
1 polymer ?
#
loop_
_entity_poly.entity_id
_entity_poly.type
_entity_poly.pdbx_seq_one_letter_code
_entity_poly.pdbx_strand_id
1 'polypeptide(L)'
;MSIAQILFGAKPVVERDVLMVGDAGGLMFPLAGDGIAMALRSGIVAAEHGGRYLAGELDAADMLHGYAAQWEREFGARLRLGRHLQPILLEPRWAALGLRVVNGIPALGNYLVSHTRDSERSEE
;
A
#
# COMPACT_ATOMS: atom_id res chain seq x y z
N MET A 1 0.70 12.83 22.82
CA MET A 1 0.75 11.43 22.39
C MET A 1 1.78 11.32 21.27
N SER A 2 2.86 10.58 21.49
CA SER A 2 3.90 10.40 20.47
C SER A 2 3.44 9.29 19.51
N ILE A 3 3.38 9.61 18.22
CA ILE A 3 3.24 8.61 17.17
C ILE A 3 4.58 7.89 17.09
N ALA A 4 4.57 6.57 17.29
CA ALA A 4 5.75 5.72 17.23
C ALA A 4 6.55 6.01 15.95
N GLN A 5 7.88 6.03 16.04
CA GLN A 5 8.74 6.26 14.88
C GLN A 5 8.40 5.24 13.79
N ILE A 6 7.76 5.73 12.73
CA ILE A 6 7.40 4.93 11.58
C ILE A 6 8.72 4.55 10.90
N LEU A 7 9.12 3.29 11.02
CA LEU A 7 10.28 2.79 10.29
C LEU A 7 9.89 2.65 8.81
N PHE A 8 10.25 3.65 8.03
CA PHE A 8 10.07 3.69 6.58
C PHE A 8 11.10 2.77 5.91
N GLY A 9 10.83 1.47 5.91
CA GLY A 9 11.70 0.45 5.33
C GLY A 9 10.91 -0.63 4.60
N ALA A 10 11.51 -1.21 3.57
CA ALA A 10 11.02 -2.47 3.04
C ALA A 10 11.20 -3.54 4.12
N LYS A 11 10.10 -4.16 4.54
CA LYS A 11 10.11 -5.31 5.45
C LYS A 11 9.83 -6.57 4.66
N PRO A 12 10.42 -7.71 5.03
CA PRO A 12 10.01 -8.97 4.45
C PRO A 12 8.57 -9.26 4.88
N VAL A 13 7.75 -9.71 3.92
CA VAL A 13 6.37 -10.12 4.15
C VAL A 13 6.25 -11.47 4.82
N VAL A 14 7.34 -12.24 4.80
CA VAL A 14 7.52 -13.46 5.56
C VAL A 14 8.87 -13.40 6.24
N GLU A 15 8.88 -13.56 7.56
CA GLU A 15 10.11 -13.66 8.33
C GLU A 15 10.13 -15.03 9.03
N ARG A 16 11.03 -15.92 8.59
CA ARG A 16 11.06 -17.33 9.00
C ARG A 16 9.68 -17.97 8.74
N ASP A 17 8.98 -18.40 9.79
CA ASP A 17 7.67 -19.05 9.71
C ASP A 17 6.52 -18.11 10.07
N VAL A 18 6.74 -16.78 10.00
CA VAL A 18 5.75 -15.77 10.38
C VAL A 18 5.27 -15.00 9.15
N LEU A 19 3.95 -15.02 8.91
CA LEU A 19 3.28 -14.19 7.91
C LEU A 19 3.06 -12.77 8.46
N MET A 20 3.51 -11.75 7.74
CA MET A 20 3.43 -10.36 8.17
C MET A 20 2.25 -9.63 7.52
N VAL A 21 1.27 -9.23 8.33
CA VAL A 21 0.01 -8.61 7.86
C VAL A 21 -0.01 -7.10 8.13
N GLY A 22 -0.68 -6.32 7.27
CA GLY A 22 -0.77 -4.87 7.42
C GLY A 22 0.62 -4.21 7.41
N ASP A 23 0.81 -3.18 8.25
CA ASP A 23 2.09 -2.47 8.36
C ASP A 23 3.26 -3.34 8.86
N ALA A 24 2.99 -4.56 9.35
CA ALA A 24 4.03 -5.53 9.65
C ALA A 24 4.72 -6.02 8.37
N GLY A 25 3.97 -6.21 7.26
CA GLY A 25 4.47 -6.63 5.95
C GLY A 25 5.10 -5.50 5.12
N GLY A 26 5.15 -4.30 5.69
CA GLY A 26 5.66 -3.09 5.06
C GLY A 26 4.67 -1.96 5.20
N LEU A 27 5.18 -0.74 5.42
CA LEU A 27 4.33 0.43 5.64
C LEU A 27 3.44 0.71 4.43
N MET A 28 2.12 0.68 4.65
CA MET A 28 1.13 0.99 3.62
C MET A 28 0.97 2.52 3.54
N PHE A 29 1.71 3.13 2.62
CA PHE A 29 1.74 4.59 2.49
C PHE A 29 0.38 5.16 2.04
N PRO A 30 -0.07 6.34 2.53
CA PRO A 30 -1.35 6.95 2.11
C PRO A 30 -1.47 7.18 0.60
N LEU A 31 -0.33 7.33 -0.08
CA LEU A 31 -0.25 7.53 -1.53
C LEU A 31 -0.29 6.23 -2.34
N ALA A 32 -0.15 5.07 -1.67
CA ALA A 32 -0.30 3.76 -2.28
C ALA A 32 -1.78 3.33 -2.41
N GLY A 33 -2.71 4.09 -1.81
CA GLY A 33 -4.15 3.82 -1.77
C GLY A 33 -4.71 3.81 -0.34
N ASP A 34 -5.85 3.15 -0.17
CA ASP A 34 -6.45 2.92 1.16
C ASP A 34 -5.64 1.88 1.94
N GLY A 35 -4.75 2.38 2.81
CA GLY A 35 -3.89 1.54 3.65
C GLY A 35 -4.66 0.64 4.61
N ILE A 36 -5.84 1.05 5.07
CA ILE A 36 -6.69 0.22 5.95
C ILE A 36 -7.27 -0.94 5.15
N ALA A 37 -7.80 -0.67 3.95
CA ALA A 37 -8.30 -1.71 3.07
C ALA A 37 -7.21 -2.71 2.67
N MET A 38 -5.99 -2.24 2.39
CA MET A 38 -4.84 -3.11 2.12
C MET A 38 -4.46 -3.96 3.33
N ALA A 39 -4.49 -3.39 4.54
CA ALA A 39 -4.21 -4.14 5.76
C ALA A 39 -5.24 -5.26 5.99
N LEU A 40 -6.53 -4.95 5.86
CA LEU A 40 -7.61 -5.94 5.97
C LEU A 40 -7.48 -7.03 4.91
N ARG A 41 -7.31 -6.64 3.64
CA ARG A 41 -7.13 -7.58 2.53
C ARG A 41 -5.96 -8.51 2.77
N SER A 42 -4.87 -7.97 3.29
CA SER A 42 -3.69 -8.76 3.57
C SER A 42 -3.86 -9.81 4.68
N GLY A 43 -4.74 -9.54 5.64
CA GLY A 43 -5.13 -10.51 6.66
C GLY A 43 -5.98 -11.64 6.07
N ILE A 44 -6.86 -11.33 5.10
CA ILE A 44 -7.63 -12.33 4.37
C ILE A 44 -6.69 -13.28 3.61
N VAL A 45 -5.71 -12.74 2.87
CA VAL A 45 -4.74 -13.55 2.12
C VAL A 45 -3.92 -14.46 3.05
N ALA A 46 -3.54 -13.95 4.24
CA ALA A 46 -2.84 -14.75 5.25
C ALA A 46 -3.74 -15.87 5.80
N ALA A 47 -5.01 -15.58 6.07
CA ALA A 47 -5.98 -16.56 6.55
C ALA A 47 -6.28 -17.64 5.51
N GLU A 48 -6.33 -17.30 4.22
CA GLU A 48 -6.50 -18.27 3.12
C GLU A 48 -5.33 -19.26 3.08
N HIS A 49 -4.09 -18.78 3.13
CA HIS A 49 -2.90 -19.64 3.08
C HIS A 49 -2.74 -20.45 4.38
N GLY A 50 -2.89 -19.78 5.53
CA GLY A 50 -2.82 -20.42 6.84
C GLY A 50 -3.93 -21.47 7.04
N GLY A 51 -5.15 -21.18 6.57
CA GLY A 51 -6.26 -22.12 6.64
C GLY A 51 -6.00 -23.40 5.84
N ARG A 52 -5.47 -23.28 4.62
CA ARG A 52 -5.11 -24.43 3.78
C ARG A 52 -3.96 -25.26 4.38
N TYR A 53 -2.96 -24.59 4.97
CA TYR A 53 -1.90 -25.27 5.72
C TYR A 53 -2.47 -26.05 6.92
N LEU A 54 -3.33 -25.43 7.72
CA LEU A 54 -3.96 -26.07 8.88
C LEU A 54 -4.90 -27.23 8.48
N ALA A 55 -5.47 -27.18 7.28
CA ALA A 55 -6.25 -28.28 6.70
C ALA A 55 -5.39 -29.41 6.12
N GLY A 56 -4.06 -29.26 6.08
CA GLY A 56 -3.15 -30.24 5.49
C GLY A 56 -3.10 -30.21 3.96
N GLU A 57 -3.64 -29.17 3.31
CA GLU A 57 -3.64 -29.00 1.86
C GLU A 57 -2.36 -28.37 1.32
N LEU A 58 -1.60 -27.70 2.19
CA LEU A 58 -0.32 -27.08 1.88
C LEU A 58 0.71 -27.55 2.91
N ASP A 59 1.96 -27.69 2.48
CA ASP A 59 3.07 -27.73 3.42
C ASP A 59 3.43 -26.31 3.89
N ALA A 60 4.31 -26.21 4.89
CA ALA A 60 4.70 -24.92 5.45
C ALA A 60 5.41 -24.04 4.40
N ALA A 61 6.27 -24.63 3.55
CA ALA A 61 7.03 -23.88 2.57
C ALA A 61 6.12 -23.27 1.49
N ASP A 62 5.14 -24.04 1.01
CA ASP A 62 4.15 -23.63 0.02
C ASP A 62 3.21 -22.57 0.58
N MET A 63 2.83 -22.66 1.87
CA MET A 63 2.07 -21.62 2.55
C MET A 63 2.84 -20.28 2.54
N LEU A 64 4.10 -20.30 2.99
CA LEU A 64 4.94 -19.10 3.09
C LEU A 64 5.21 -18.48 1.70
N HIS A 65 5.62 -19.29 0.72
CA HIS A 65 5.89 -18.82 -0.63
C HIS A 65 4.63 -18.36 -1.35
N GLY A 66 3.52 -19.11 -1.24
CA GLY A 66 2.24 -18.75 -1.84
C GLY A 66 1.74 -17.41 -1.33
N TYR A 67 1.81 -17.21 -0.01
CA TYR A 67 1.43 -15.97 0.63
C TYR A 67 2.27 -14.79 0.13
N ALA A 68 3.60 -14.93 0.18
CA ALA A 68 4.51 -13.87 -0.27
C ALA A 68 4.28 -13.52 -1.74
N ALA A 69 4.07 -14.53 -2.60
CA ALA A 69 3.82 -14.32 -4.01
C ALA A 69 2.47 -13.63 -4.27
N GLN A 70 1.41 -14.00 -3.55
CA GLN A 70 0.11 -13.33 -3.70
C GLN A 70 0.16 -11.90 -3.18
N TRP A 71 0.80 -11.67 -2.03
CA TRP A 71 1.00 -10.33 -1.50
C TRP A 71 1.71 -9.43 -2.52
N GLU A 72 2.83 -9.89 -3.09
CA GLU A 72 3.60 -9.10 -4.04
C GLU A 72 2.79 -8.76 -5.30
N ARG A 73 1.97 -9.69 -5.79
CA ARG A 73 1.06 -9.44 -6.91
C ARG A 73 -0.03 -8.40 -6.58
N GLU A 74 -0.63 -8.48 -5.39
CA GLU A 74 -1.73 -7.59 -5.00
C GLU A 74 -1.25 -6.18 -4.60
N PHE A 75 -0.12 -6.09 -3.90
CA PHE A 75 0.29 -4.86 -3.22
C PHE A 75 1.63 -4.29 -3.72
N GLY A 76 2.50 -5.11 -4.33
CA GLY A 76 3.88 -4.74 -4.65
C GLY A 76 3.98 -3.48 -5.51
N ALA A 77 3.17 -3.38 -6.56
CA ALA A 77 3.19 -2.20 -7.45
C ALA A 77 2.79 -0.91 -6.72
N ARG A 78 1.75 -0.97 -5.89
CA ARG A 78 1.25 0.17 -5.12
C ARG A 78 2.26 0.63 -4.06
N LEU A 79 2.85 -0.33 -3.35
CA LEU A 79 3.88 -0.05 -2.34
C LEU A 79 5.16 0.51 -2.95
N ARG A 80 5.59 0.01 -4.13
CA ARG A 80 6.72 0.60 -4.88
C ARG A 80 6.44 2.03 -5.29
N LEU A 81 5.26 2.29 -5.87
CA LEU A 81 4.87 3.64 -6.26
C LEU A 81 4.88 4.60 -5.08
N GLY A 82 4.25 4.21 -3.96
CA GLY A 82 4.26 5.01 -2.72
C GLY A 82 5.68 5.29 -2.22
N ARG A 83 6.57 4.30 -2.24
CA ARG A 83 7.97 4.45 -1.81
C ARG A 83 8.76 5.41 -2.69
N HIS A 84 8.50 5.44 -4.00
CA HIS A 84 9.17 6.36 -4.91
C HIS A 84 8.58 7.78 -4.85
N LEU A 85 7.27 7.91 -4.63
CA LEU A 85 6.60 9.21 -4.52
C LEU A 85 6.82 9.88 -3.16
N GLN A 86 6.99 9.11 -2.09
CA GLN A 86 7.20 9.61 -0.73
C GLN A 86 8.30 10.69 -0.65
N PRO A 87 9.55 10.45 -1.08
CA PRO A 87 10.61 11.46 -0.96
C PRO A 87 10.33 12.68 -1.83
N ILE A 88 9.65 12.52 -2.97
CA ILE A 88 9.30 13.63 -3.87
C ILE A 88 8.26 14.56 -3.22
N LEU A 89 7.28 13.98 -2.52
CA LEU A 89 6.20 14.74 -1.89
C LEU A 89 6.60 15.32 -0.53
N LEU A 90 7.48 14.65 0.22
CA LEU A 90 7.94 15.12 1.51
C LEU A 90 9.11 16.12 1.42
N GLU A 91 9.82 16.17 0.30
CA GLU A 91 10.89 17.15 0.08
C GLU A 91 10.30 18.50 -0.39
N PRO A 92 10.47 19.60 0.38
CA PRO A 92 9.79 20.88 0.12
C PRO A 92 10.08 21.47 -1.28
N ARG A 93 11.29 21.21 -1.82
CA ARG A 93 11.74 21.74 -3.11
C ARG A 93 10.97 21.09 -4.27
N TRP A 94 10.77 19.78 -4.21
CA TRP A 94 10.04 19.02 -5.22
C TRP A 94 8.54 19.25 -5.11
N ALA A 95 8.00 19.32 -3.89
CA ALA A 95 6.62 19.69 -3.65
C ALA A 95 6.30 21.08 -4.22
N ALA A 96 7.15 22.09 -3.97
CA ALA A 96 6.97 23.44 -4.50
C ALA A 96 7.06 23.50 -6.04
N LEU A 97 7.95 22.70 -6.65
CA LEU A 97 8.05 22.60 -8.10
C LEU A 97 6.81 21.94 -8.71
N GLY A 98 6.34 20.83 -8.14
CA GLY A 98 5.12 20.15 -8.57
C GLY A 98 3.90 21.08 -8.49
N LEU A 99 3.78 21.84 -7.40
CA LEU A 99 2.69 22.80 -7.23
C LEU A 99 2.76 23.94 -8.26
N ARG A 100 3.96 24.40 -8.62
CA ARG A 100 4.15 25.39 -9.69
C ARG A 100 3.73 24.86 -11.06
N VAL A 101 4.02 23.59 -11.37
CA VAL A 101 3.61 22.95 -12.62
C VAL A 101 2.08 22.80 -12.68
N VAL A 102 1.47 22.33 -11.59
CA VAL A 102 0.01 22.20 -11.50
C VAL A 102 -0.69 23.55 -11.63
N ASN A 103 -0.17 24.60 -10.98
CA ASN A 103 -0.72 25.96 -11.09
C ASN A 103 -0.45 26.63 -12.44
N GLY A 104 0.62 26.24 -13.14
CA GLY A 104 0.96 26.75 -14.47
C GLY A 104 0.15 26.11 -15.60
N ILE A 105 -0.48 24.95 -15.35
CA ILE A 105 -1.29 24.21 -16.34
C ILE A 105 -2.70 24.00 -15.76
N PRO A 106 -3.64 24.93 -16.01
CA PRO A 106 -4.99 24.90 -15.43
C PRO A 106 -5.76 23.60 -15.73
N ALA A 107 -5.52 23.00 -16.89
CA ALA A 107 -6.11 21.72 -17.28
C ALA A 107 -5.66 20.56 -16.35
N LEU A 108 -4.40 20.57 -15.90
CA LEU A 108 -3.87 19.55 -14.99
C LEU A 108 -4.41 19.74 -13.57
N GLY A 109 -4.52 20.99 -13.11
CA GLY A 109 -5.18 21.32 -11.85
C GLY A 109 -6.66 20.90 -11.83
N ASN A 110 -7.42 21.25 -12.87
CA ASN A 110 -8.82 20.85 -13.00
C ASN A 110 -9.00 19.33 -13.09
N TYR A 111 -8.12 18.65 -13.81
CA TYR A 111 -8.10 17.18 -13.88
C TYR A 111 -7.83 16.54 -12.52
N LEU A 112 -6.84 17.03 -11.78
CA LEU A 112 -6.52 16.53 -10.44
C LEU A 112 -7.68 16.77 -9.47
N VAL A 113 -8.29 17.95 -9.46
CA VAL A 113 -9.42 18.27 -8.59
C VAL A 113 -10.65 17.41 -8.92
N SER A 114 -10.94 17.17 -10.21
CA SER A 114 -12.10 16.35 -10.61
C SER A 114 -11.93 14.87 -10.30
N HIS A 115 -10.70 14.38 -10.19
CA HIS A 115 -10.40 12.97 -9.88
C HIS A 115 -10.08 12.72 -8.40
N THR A 116 -9.88 13.75 -7.59
CA THR A 116 -9.59 13.62 -6.14
C THR A 116 -10.71 14.13 -5.24
N ARG A 117 -11.67 14.90 -5.78
CA ARG A 117 -12.97 15.07 -5.15
C ARG A 117 -13.90 14.00 -5.67
N ASP A 118 -14.48 13.24 -4.74
CA ASP A 118 -15.65 12.42 -5.00
C ASP A 118 -16.76 13.38 -5.46
N SER A 119 -16.94 13.51 -6.77
CA SER A 119 -18.11 14.17 -7.32
C SER A 119 -19.28 13.28 -6.94
N GLU A 120 -20.04 13.71 -5.94
CA GLU A 120 -21.28 13.07 -5.52
C GLU A 120 -22.00 12.53 -6.75
N ARG A 121 -22.08 11.21 -6.82
CA ARG A 121 -22.94 10.51 -7.76
C ARG A 121 -24.36 10.91 -7.35
N SER A 122 -24.88 11.97 -7.96
CA SER A 122 -26.31 12.23 -8.07
C SER A 122 -26.94 11.01 -8.73
N GLU A 123 -27.33 10.04 -7.93
CA GLU A 123 -28.39 9.11 -8.27
C GLU A 123 -29.64 9.57 -7.53
N GLU A 124 -30.48 10.27 -8.28
CA GLU A 124 -31.95 10.06 -8.23
C GLU A 124 -32.28 8.59 -8.48
#